data_AF-F4WNM7-F1
#
_entry.id   AF-F4WNM7-F1
#
_cell.length_a   1.000
_cell.length_b   1.000
_cell.length_c   1.000
_cell.angle_alpha   90.00
_cell.angle_beta   90.00
_cell.angle_gamma   90.00
#
_symmetry.space_group_name_H-M   'P 1'
#
loop_
_entity.id
_entity.type
_entity.pdbx_description
1 polymer ?
#
loop_
_entity_poly.entity_id
_entity_poly.type
_entity_poly.pdbx_seq_one_letter_code
_entity_poly.pdbx_strand_id
1 'polypeptide(L)'
;MDAFGDNFVNEPDVDPAAEFLAREQDQLAGLEDDITPMAVTLAAAGQTEDELSGKFGNLKVGPGGDAEGSFEIVDTIGQSVEGQVPVASEPAPPPPVKEEPEKIKKWREEQKARLEEKDTEEEKKKEEWREAAKKELEEWYRHHAEAINKTKTTNRNAEKQFVAEADEVEPGTEWERIAKLCEFNPKSSRTSKDVSRMRSIILQLKQTPPTPINA
;
A
#
# COMPACT_ATOMS: atom_id res chain seq x y z
N MET A 1 -31.70 -65.50 2.21
CA MET A 1 -32.53 -64.34 1.83
C MET A 1 -31.93 -63.13 2.53
N ASP A 2 -30.91 -62.57 1.88
CA ASP A 2 -30.39 -61.24 2.15
C ASP A 2 -31.44 -60.20 1.75
N ALA A 3 -31.80 -59.32 2.66
CA ALA A 3 -32.47 -58.06 2.35
C ALA A 3 -32.23 -57.10 3.53
N PHE A 4 -31.83 -55.86 3.22
CA PHE A 4 -31.47 -54.76 4.13
C PHE A 4 -30.00 -54.64 4.56
N GLY A 5 -29.07 -55.07 3.70
CA GLY A 5 -27.76 -54.45 3.63
C GLY A 5 -27.76 -53.29 2.62
N ASP A 6 -27.13 -52.17 3.03
CA ASP A 6 -26.42 -51.23 2.16
C ASP A 6 -27.22 -50.19 1.35
N ASN A 7 -27.68 -49.11 1.99
CA ASN A 7 -28.04 -47.87 1.26
C ASN A 7 -27.89 -46.57 2.10
N PHE A 8 -26.89 -46.50 2.99
CA PHE A 8 -26.56 -45.25 3.71
C PHE A 8 -25.08 -44.89 3.59
N VAL A 9 -24.52 -45.06 2.40
CA VAL A 9 -23.19 -44.56 2.05
C VAL A 9 -23.32 -43.82 0.72
N ASN A 10 -22.99 -42.52 0.74
CA ASN A 10 -23.04 -41.51 -0.34
C ASN A 10 -24.27 -40.59 -0.43
N GLU A 11 -24.56 -39.85 0.64
CA GLU A 11 -24.75 -38.42 0.44
C GLU A 11 -23.51 -37.69 0.99
N PRO A 12 -22.94 -36.72 0.27
CA PRO A 12 -22.01 -35.80 0.92
C PRO A 12 -22.82 -35.04 1.98
N ASP A 13 -22.44 -35.17 3.25
CA ASP A 13 -22.90 -34.28 4.31
C ASP A 13 -22.42 -32.85 3.96
N VAL A 14 -23.19 -32.16 3.11
CA VAL A 14 -22.97 -30.75 2.79
C VAL A 14 -23.42 -29.98 4.02
N ASP A 15 -22.44 -29.54 4.82
CA ASP A 15 -22.67 -28.64 5.93
C ASP A 15 -23.49 -27.43 5.43
N PRO A 16 -24.69 -27.18 5.97
CA PRO A 16 -25.51 -26.03 5.59
C PRO A 16 -24.76 -24.69 5.71
N ALA A 17 -23.75 -24.61 6.58
CA ALA A 17 -22.87 -23.45 6.69
C ALA A 17 -21.87 -23.34 5.53
N ALA A 18 -21.46 -24.46 4.92
CA ALA A 18 -20.60 -24.47 3.75
C ALA A 18 -21.34 -23.99 2.49
N GLU A 19 -22.62 -24.36 2.34
CA GLU A 19 -23.46 -23.86 1.24
C GLU A 19 -23.69 -22.34 1.36
N PHE A 20 -23.87 -21.83 2.59
CA PHE A 20 -23.95 -20.40 2.87
C PHE A 20 -22.64 -19.66 2.56
N LEU A 21 -21.50 -20.18 3.00
CA LEU A 21 -20.18 -19.58 2.71
C LEU A 21 -19.85 -19.59 1.21
N ALA A 22 -20.19 -20.67 0.50
CA ALA A 22 -20.00 -20.75 -0.95
C ALA A 22 -20.87 -19.73 -1.68
N ARG A 23 -22.14 -19.58 -1.25
CA ARG A 23 -23.06 -18.58 -1.80
C ARG A 23 -22.56 -17.15 -1.58
N GLU A 24 -22.10 -16.82 -0.37
CA GLU A 24 -21.55 -15.49 -0.06
C GLU A 24 -20.24 -15.22 -0.82
N GLN A 25 -19.38 -16.23 -1.02
CA GLN A 25 -18.16 -16.10 -1.83
C GLN A 25 -18.47 -15.84 -3.30
N ASP A 26 -19.41 -16.56 -3.90
CA ASP A 26 -19.80 -16.38 -5.30
C ASP A 26 -20.45 -15.00 -5.53
N GLN A 27 -21.20 -14.52 -4.53
CA GLN A 27 -21.82 -13.20 -4.53
C GLN A 27 -20.80 -12.05 -4.39
N LEU A 28 -19.63 -12.31 -3.79
CA LEU A 28 -18.51 -11.35 -3.69
C LEU A 28 -17.53 -11.43 -4.86
N ALA A 29 -17.36 -12.60 -5.49
CA ALA A 29 -16.44 -12.82 -6.60
C ALA A 29 -16.79 -11.98 -7.84
N GLY A 30 -18.07 -11.65 -8.03
CA GLY A 30 -18.51 -10.76 -9.12
C GLY A 30 -18.15 -9.28 -8.93
N LEU A 31 -17.68 -8.87 -7.74
CA LEU A 31 -17.31 -7.48 -7.44
C LEU A 31 -15.83 -7.18 -7.70
N GLU A 32 -14.98 -8.19 -7.90
CA GLU A 32 -13.54 -8.01 -8.16
C GLU A 32 -13.26 -7.47 -9.57
N ASP A 33 -14.09 -7.82 -10.57
CA ASP A 33 -13.96 -7.34 -11.95
C ASP A 33 -14.48 -5.89 -12.17
N ASP A 34 -15.33 -5.36 -11.27
CA ASP A 34 -15.86 -3.98 -11.35
C ASP A 34 -14.97 -2.95 -10.63
N ILE A 35 -14.00 -3.40 -9.82
CA ILE A 35 -12.96 -2.53 -9.25
C ILE A 35 -11.89 -2.32 -10.32
N THR A 36 -12.22 -1.49 -11.30
CA THR A 36 -11.22 -0.94 -12.23
C THR A 36 -10.08 -0.32 -11.41
N PRO A 37 -8.82 -0.75 -11.58
CA PRO A 37 -7.71 0.00 -11.03
C PRO A 37 -7.67 1.31 -11.80
N MET A 38 -8.24 2.38 -11.22
CA MET A 38 -7.97 3.74 -11.68
C MET A 38 -6.47 3.96 -11.57
N ALA A 39 -5.77 3.69 -12.67
CA ALA A 39 -4.48 4.24 -12.95
C ALA A 39 -4.62 5.75 -12.73
N VAL A 40 -4.05 6.24 -11.64
CA VAL A 40 -3.82 7.66 -11.41
C VAL A 40 -2.91 8.11 -12.53
N THR A 41 -3.52 8.54 -13.61
CA THR A 41 -2.89 9.26 -14.70
C THR A 41 -2.51 10.62 -14.15
N LEU A 42 -1.28 10.73 -13.66
CA LEU A 42 -0.68 12.00 -13.29
C LEU A 42 -0.34 12.78 -14.58
N ALA A 43 -1.37 13.31 -15.23
CA ALA A 43 -1.25 14.32 -16.26
C ALA A 43 -1.55 15.69 -15.64
N ALA A 44 -0.55 16.57 -15.76
CA ALA A 44 -0.50 17.92 -15.24
C ALA A 44 -1.79 18.75 -15.40
N ALA A 45 -2.37 19.17 -14.29
CA ALA A 45 -3.04 20.47 -14.12
C ALA A 45 -3.14 20.76 -12.62
N GLY A 46 -2.51 21.84 -12.16
CA GLY A 46 -2.52 22.24 -10.76
C GLY A 46 -3.93 22.53 -10.27
N GLN A 47 -4.35 21.82 -9.23
CA GLN A 47 -5.48 22.19 -8.40
C GLN A 47 -5.14 21.92 -6.93
N THR A 48 -5.63 22.83 -6.12
CA THR A 48 -5.18 23.22 -4.79
C THR A 48 -5.41 22.17 -3.72
N GLU A 49 -4.43 22.05 -2.83
CA GLU A 49 -4.34 21.21 -1.64
C GLU A 49 -5.42 21.45 -0.55
N ASP A 50 -6.40 22.33 -0.80
CA ASP A 50 -7.36 22.80 0.21
C ASP A 50 -8.69 21.99 0.26
N GLU A 51 -9.02 21.18 -0.75
CA GLU A 51 -10.30 20.44 -0.77
C GLU A 51 -10.23 19.05 -0.12
N LEU A 52 -9.04 18.45 0.00
CA LEU A 52 -8.87 17.13 0.64
C LEU A 52 -8.85 17.22 2.18
N SER A 53 -8.42 18.37 2.72
CA SER A 53 -8.40 18.63 4.17
C SER A 53 -9.81 18.75 4.77
N GLY A 54 -10.76 19.33 4.01
CA GLY A 54 -12.14 19.53 4.45
C GLY A 54 -12.96 18.24 4.64
N LYS A 55 -12.57 17.13 3.99
CA LYS A 55 -13.27 15.84 4.10
C LYS A 55 -12.77 14.96 5.25
N PHE A 56 -11.53 15.14 5.72
CA PHE A 56 -11.01 14.41 6.88
C PHE A 56 -11.24 15.19 8.20
N GLY A 57 -11.41 16.52 8.13
CA GLY A 57 -11.66 17.39 9.28
C GLY A 57 -13.08 17.33 9.86
N ASN A 58 -14.03 16.65 9.20
CA ASN A 58 -15.41 16.53 9.71
C ASN A 58 -15.67 15.25 10.53
N LEU A 59 -14.64 14.45 10.82
CA LEU A 59 -14.74 13.40 11.84
C LEU A 59 -14.54 14.04 13.23
N LYS A 60 -15.59 14.70 13.71
CA LYS A 60 -15.70 15.18 15.09
C LYS A 60 -15.76 13.96 16.03
N VAL A 61 -14.62 13.36 16.34
CA VAL A 61 -14.47 12.52 17.54
C VAL A 61 -14.44 13.49 18.73
N GLY A 62 -15.60 13.67 19.35
CA GLY A 62 -15.70 14.27 20.68
C GLY A 62 -15.10 13.34 21.74
N PRO A 63 -14.64 13.88 22.89
CA PRO A 63 -14.16 13.06 23.98
C PRO A 63 -15.37 12.38 24.66
N GLY A 64 -15.68 11.17 24.21
CA GLY A 64 -16.86 10.40 24.64
C GLY A 64 -17.47 9.72 23.42
N GLY A 65 -16.87 8.61 22.99
CA GLY A 65 -17.36 7.82 21.87
C GLY A 65 -18.09 6.57 22.38
N ASP A 66 -19.36 6.72 22.71
CA ASP A 66 -20.33 5.63 22.78
C ASP A 66 -20.88 5.37 21.37
N ALA A 67 -20.17 4.52 20.63
CA ALA A 67 -20.73 3.89 19.44
C ALA A 67 -21.75 2.85 19.91
N GLU A 68 -23.00 3.27 20.10
CA GLU A 68 -24.16 2.39 20.20
C GLU A 68 -24.38 1.68 18.85
N GLY A 69 -23.52 0.70 18.57
CA GLY A 69 -23.87 -0.44 17.74
C GLY A 69 -24.84 -1.29 18.55
N SER A 70 -26.12 -1.17 18.21
CA SER A 70 -27.23 -1.99 18.70
C SER A 70 -26.95 -3.49 18.54
N PHE A 71 -26.25 -4.09 19.51
CA PHE A 71 -26.25 -5.51 19.76
C PHE A 71 -27.27 -5.77 20.86
N GLU A 72 -28.50 -6.12 20.46
CA GLU A 72 -29.54 -6.51 21.40
C GLU A 72 -29.11 -7.80 22.14
N ILE A 73 -28.57 -7.65 23.35
CA ILE A 73 -28.56 -8.73 24.32
C ILE A 73 -30.03 -8.95 24.73
N VAL A 74 -30.61 -10.03 24.21
CA VAL A 74 -31.86 -10.57 24.70
C VAL A 74 -31.65 -11.05 26.13
N ASP A 75 -31.95 -10.18 27.09
CA ASP A 75 -32.10 -10.56 28.50
C ASP A 75 -33.50 -11.17 28.70
N THR A 76 -33.66 -12.45 28.31
CA THR A 76 -34.92 -13.21 28.42
C THR A 76 -35.11 -13.88 29.79
N ILE A 77 -34.31 -13.58 30.82
CA ILE A 77 -34.47 -14.25 32.13
C ILE A 77 -34.49 -13.23 33.28
N GLY A 78 -35.37 -12.24 33.18
CA GLY A 78 -35.48 -11.18 34.19
C GLY A 78 -36.88 -10.62 34.43
N GLN A 79 -37.96 -11.31 34.04
CA GLN A 79 -39.31 -10.82 34.35
C GLN A 79 -39.66 -11.15 35.81
N SER A 80 -39.44 -10.17 36.68
CA SER A 80 -39.90 -10.17 38.07
C SER A 80 -41.43 -10.25 38.12
N VAL A 81 -41.95 -11.41 38.51
CA VAL A 81 -43.34 -11.57 38.95
C VAL A 81 -43.40 -11.25 40.44
N GLU A 82 -43.84 -10.04 40.75
CA GLU A 82 -44.12 -9.63 42.12
C GLU A 82 -45.51 -10.14 42.51
N GLY A 83 -45.58 -11.05 43.49
CA GLY A 83 -46.84 -11.41 44.13
C GLY A 83 -46.97 -12.83 44.68
N GLN A 84 -46.25 -13.17 45.76
CA GLN A 84 -46.77 -13.87 46.95
C GLN A 84 -45.64 -14.28 47.89
N VAL A 85 -45.69 -13.78 49.13
CA VAL A 85 -44.96 -14.37 50.27
C VAL A 85 -45.55 -15.74 50.60
N PRO A 86 -44.69 -16.77 50.79
CA PRO A 86 -44.79 -17.49 52.05
C PRO A 86 -43.41 -17.88 52.64
N VAL A 87 -43.31 -17.64 53.94
CA VAL A 87 -42.72 -18.50 54.99
C VAL A 87 -41.23 -18.88 54.86
N ALA A 88 -40.49 -18.46 55.87
CA ALA A 88 -39.10 -18.80 56.15
C ALA A 88 -38.81 -20.31 56.05
N SER A 89 -37.76 -20.66 55.30
CA SER A 89 -37.13 -21.97 55.32
C SER A 89 -35.60 -21.84 55.40
N GLU A 90 -35.06 -22.68 56.27
CA GLU A 90 -33.71 -22.90 56.81
C GLU A 90 -32.55 -22.87 55.79
N PRO A 91 -31.31 -22.47 56.17
CA PRO A 91 -30.18 -22.41 55.24
C PRO A 91 -29.71 -23.81 54.81
N ALA A 92 -29.73 -24.07 53.50
CA ALA A 92 -29.21 -25.30 52.91
C ALA A 92 -27.67 -25.41 53.06
N PRO A 93 -27.12 -26.62 53.25
CA PRO A 93 -25.67 -26.82 53.37
C PRO A 93 -24.92 -26.47 52.07
N PRO A 94 -23.65 -26.02 52.13
CA PRO A 94 -22.88 -25.68 50.94
C PRO A 94 -22.74 -26.92 50.03
N PRO A 95 -22.86 -26.77 48.69
CA PRO A 95 -22.75 -27.90 47.79
C PRO A 95 -21.36 -28.52 47.87
N PRO A 96 -21.24 -29.87 47.82
CA PRO A 96 -19.94 -30.54 47.87
C PRO A 96 -19.12 -30.14 46.64
N VAL A 97 -17.84 -29.81 46.87
CA VAL A 97 -16.86 -29.52 45.82
C VAL A 97 -16.64 -30.79 45.02
N LYS A 98 -17.37 -30.93 43.91
CA LYS A 98 -17.17 -32.00 42.94
C LYS A 98 -15.88 -31.68 42.19
N GLU A 99 -14.82 -32.40 42.50
CA GLU A 99 -13.57 -32.32 41.74
C GLU A 99 -13.89 -32.61 40.27
N GLU A 100 -13.59 -31.65 39.40
CA GLU A 100 -13.90 -31.77 37.97
C GLU A 100 -13.28 -33.05 37.40
N PRO A 101 -14.03 -33.86 36.63
CA PRO A 101 -13.55 -35.12 36.11
C PRO A 101 -12.34 -34.91 35.18
N GLU A 102 -11.31 -35.73 35.33
CA GLU A 102 -10.00 -35.56 34.65
C GLU A 102 -10.09 -35.41 33.13
N LYS A 103 -11.11 -35.98 32.50
CA LYS A 103 -11.37 -35.82 31.06
C LYS A 103 -11.71 -34.37 30.68
N ILE A 104 -12.47 -33.66 31.51
CA ILE A 104 -12.81 -32.25 31.29
C ILE A 104 -11.58 -31.36 31.53
N LYS A 105 -10.72 -31.72 32.51
CA LYS A 105 -9.44 -31.02 32.72
C LYS A 105 -8.54 -31.13 31.48
N LYS A 106 -8.34 -32.34 30.97
CA LYS A 106 -7.57 -32.58 29.74
C LYS A 106 -8.16 -31.83 28.53
N TRP A 107 -9.48 -31.87 28.36
CA TRP A 107 -10.15 -31.14 27.28
C TRP A 107 -9.96 -29.61 27.39
N ARG A 108 -10.06 -29.04 28.60
CA ARG A 108 -9.81 -27.61 28.81
C ARG A 108 -8.36 -27.23 28.56
N GLU A 109 -7.41 -28.08 28.97
CA GLU A 109 -5.98 -27.87 28.70
C GLU A 109 -5.69 -27.94 27.19
N GLU A 110 -6.25 -28.93 26.48
CA GLU A 110 -6.11 -29.07 25.02
C GLU A 110 -6.75 -27.90 24.26
N GLN A 111 -7.95 -27.44 24.65
CA GLN A 111 -8.60 -26.27 24.04
C GLN A 111 -7.82 -24.99 24.32
N LYS A 112 -7.35 -24.81 25.56
CA LYS A 112 -6.53 -23.66 25.93
C LYS A 112 -5.23 -23.65 25.14
N ALA A 113 -4.54 -24.78 25.01
CA ALA A 113 -3.31 -24.89 24.23
C ALA A 113 -3.54 -24.58 22.75
N ARG A 114 -4.63 -25.08 22.15
CA ARG A 114 -4.99 -24.76 20.76
C ARG A 114 -5.31 -23.27 20.57
N LEU A 115 -5.95 -22.64 21.55
CA LEU A 115 -6.24 -21.21 21.49
C LEU A 115 -4.95 -20.40 21.59
N GLU A 116 -4.07 -20.75 22.54
CA GLU A 116 -2.76 -20.12 22.69
C GLU A 116 -1.89 -20.28 21.43
N GLU A 117 -1.90 -21.45 20.78
CA GLU A 117 -1.22 -21.66 19.51
C GLU A 117 -1.72 -20.68 18.43
N LYS A 118 -3.05 -20.55 18.27
CA LYS A 118 -3.65 -19.59 17.32
C LYS A 118 -3.29 -18.15 17.65
N ASP A 119 -3.38 -17.76 18.93
CA ASP A 119 -3.03 -16.40 19.36
C ASP A 119 -1.55 -16.10 19.03
N THR A 120 -0.64 -17.07 19.22
CA THR A 120 0.78 -16.88 18.86
C THR A 120 1.01 -16.82 17.35
N GLU A 121 0.24 -17.54 16.54
CA GLU A 121 0.30 -17.45 15.07
C GLU A 121 -0.18 -16.10 14.57
N GLU A 122 -1.26 -15.57 15.14
CA GLU A 122 -1.77 -14.24 14.82
C GLU A 122 -0.78 -13.14 15.21
N GLU A 123 -0.16 -13.24 16.39
CA GLU A 123 0.88 -12.30 16.82
C GLU A 123 2.10 -12.33 15.92
N LYS A 124 2.58 -13.52 15.52
CA LYS A 124 3.69 -13.67 14.57
C LYS A 124 3.36 -13.04 13.23
N LYS A 125 2.19 -13.33 12.67
CA LYS A 125 1.77 -12.76 11.37
C LYS A 125 1.67 -11.23 11.45
N LYS A 126 1.17 -10.70 12.55
CA LYS A 126 1.11 -9.25 12.80
C LYS A 126 2.50 -8.64 12.91
N GLU A 127 3.46 -9.33 13.53
CA GLU A 127 4.84 -8.89 13.60
C GLU A 127 5.55 -8.95 12.25
N GLU A 128 5.38 -10.03 11.49
CA GLU A 128 5.89 -10.17 10.12
C GLU A 128 5.38 -9.03 9.22
N TRP A 129 4.09 -8.68 9.31
CA TRP A 129 3.52 -7.57 8.53
C TRP A 129 4.09 -6.22 8.96
N ARG A 130 4.32 -6.02 10.26
CA ARG A 130 4.96 -4.80 10.78
C ARG A 130 6.41 -4.69 10.32
N GLU A 131 7.15 -5.79 10.37
CA GLU A 131 8.53 -5.83 9.89
C GLU A 131 8.61 -5.63 8.38
N ALA A 132 7.70 -6.23 7.61
CA ALA A 132 7.63 -6.05 6.16
C ALA A 132 7.37 -4.59 5.81
N ALA A 133 6.38 -3.95 6.45
CA ALA A 133 6.08 -2.54 6.26
C ALA A 133 7.27 -1.63 6.64
N LYS A 134 7.98 -1.95 7.73
CA LYS A 134 9.18 -1.22 8.14
C LYS A 134 10.32 -1.39 7.12
N LYS A 135 10.58 -2.61 6.65
CA LYS A 135 11.60 -2.90 5.63
C LYS A 135 11.29 -2.20 4.32
N GLU A 136 10.03 -2.19 3.88
CA GLU A 136 9.61 -1.49 2.66
C GLU A 136 9.84 0.03 2.77
N LEU A 137 9.53 0.61 3.93
CA LEU A 137 9.79 2.03 4.18
C LEU A 137 11.30 2.35 4.14
N GLU A 138 12.12 1.54 4.80
CA GLU A 138 13.59 1.68 4.78
C GLU A 138 14.16 1.53 3.36
N GLU A 139 13.65 0.56 2.61
CA GLU A 139 14.01 0.33 1.21
C GLU A 139 13.64 1.51 0.32
N TRP A 140 12.46 2.11 0.52
CA TRP A 140 12.05 3.32 -0.18
C TRP A 140 12.98 4.49 0.10
N TYR A 141 13.34 4.73 1.37
CA TYR A 141 14.29 5.78 1.73
C TYR A 141 15.67 5.53 1.15
N ARG A 142 16.14 4.29 1.12
CA ARG A 142 17.39 3.89 0.47
C ARG A 142 17.36 4.22 -1.01
N HIS A 143 16.33 3.77 -1.73
CA HIS A 143 16.17 4.05 -3.15
C HIS A 143 16.07 5.56 -3.45
N HIS A 144 15.35 6.30 -2.63
CA HIS A 144 15.23 7.75 -2.76
C HIS A 144 16.58 8.46 -2.57
N ALA A 145 17.33 8.08 -1.53
CA ALA A 145 18.67 8.61 -1.28
C ALA A 145 19.63 8.27 -2.43
N GLU A 146 19.60 7.03 -2.94
CA GLU A 146 20.38 6.61 -4.09
C GLU A 146 20.01 7.40 -5.35
N ALA A 147 18.73 7.62 -5.63
CA ALA A 147 18.27 8.40 -6.78
C ALA A 147 18.74 9.87 -6.70
N ILE A 148 18.66 10.48 -5.53
CA ILE A 148 19.18 11.83 -5.29
C ILE A 148 20.70 11.86 -5.48
N ASN A 149 21.44 10.92 -4.89
CA ASN A 149 22.90 10.88 -4.99
C ASN A 149 23.37 10.62 -6.42
N LYS A 150 22.67 9.76 -7.17
CA LYS A 150 22.92 9.53 -8.59
C LYS A 150 22.71 10.81 -9.37
N THR A 151 21.59 11.50 -9.18
CA THR A 151 21.30 12.78 -9.85
C THR A 151 22.35 13.85 -9.52
N LYS A 152 22.71 14.01 -8.25
CA LYS A 152 23.78 14.94 -7.81
C LYS A 152 25.11 14.62 -8.48
N THR A 153 25.48 13.34 -8.54
CA THR A 153 26.73 12.88 -9.15
C THR A 153 26.73 13.11 -10.66
N THR A 154 25.63 12.79 -11.34
CA THR A 154 25.44 13.05 -12.77
C THR A 154 25.55 14.54 -13.07
N ASN A 155 24.88 15.41 -12.31
CA ASN A 155 24.96 16.85 -12.49
C ASN A 155 26.39 17.38 -12.23
N ARG A 156 27.05 16.90 -11.18
CA ARG A 156 28.44 17.30 -10.89
C ARG A 156 29.42 16.84 -11.96
N ASN A 157 29.23 15.65 -12.52
CA ASN A 157 30.07 15.14 -13.61
C ASN A 157 29.78 15.87 -14.92
N ALA A 158 28.51 16.15 -15.23
CA ALA A 158 28.12 16.94 -16.38
C ALA A 158 28.71 18.36 -16.31
N GLU A 159 28.67 19.00 -15.14
CA GLU A 159 29.30 20.31 -14.93
C GLU A 159 30.81 20.24 -15.11
N LYS A 160 31.48 19.24 -14.53
CA LYS A 160 32.93 19.04 -14.72
C LYS A 160 33.29 18.84 -16.19
N GLN A 161 32.49 18.07 -16.93
CA GLN A 161 32.70 17.86 -18.36
C GLN A 161 32.46 19.14 -19.16
N PHE A 162 31.42 19.89 -18.83
CA PHE A 162 31.11 21.17 -19.46
C PHE A 162 32.22 22.20 -19.25
N VAL A 163 32.75 22.31 -18.02
CA VAL A 163 33.88 23.18 -17.70
C VAL A 163 35.15 22.71 -18.41
N ALA A 164 35.45 21.41 -18.42
CA ALA A 164 36.61 20.88 -19.11
C ALA A 164 36.57 21.15 -20.63
N GLU A 165 35.42 20.95 -21.28
CA GLU A 165 35.24 21.24 -22.70
C GLU A 165 35.31 22.76 -23.00
N ALA A 166 34.94 23.61 -22.04
CA ALA A 166 35.08 25.05 -22.15
C ALA A 166 36.54 25.52 -21.99
N ASP A 167 37.29 24.95 -21.04
CA ASP A 167 38.68 25.31 -20.70
C ASP A 167 39.71 24.69 -21.68
N GLU A 168 39.37 23.60 -22.37
CA GLU A 168 40.19 23.01 -23.43
C GLU A 168 40.20 23.93 -24.67
N VAL A 169 41.00 24.98 -24.59
CA VAL A 169 41.25 25.94 -25.68
C VAL A 169 42.56 25.59 -26.36
N GLU A 170 42.51 24.57 -27.21
CA GLU A 170 43.60 24.32 -28.16
C GLU A 170 43.51 25.31 -29.35
N PRO A 171 44.61 26.02 -29.67
CA PRO A 171 44.66 26.92 -30.82
C PRO A 171 44.27 26.19 -32.12
N GLY A 172 43.24 26.66 -32.81
CA GLY A 172 42.71 26.07 -34.05
C GLY A 172 41.33 25.40 -33.94
N THR A 173 40.78 25.24 -32.72
CA THR A 173 39.46 24.64 -32.45
C THR A 173 38.33 25.66 -32.29
N GLU A 174 38.60 26.96 -32.49
CA GLU A 174 37.70 28.05 -32.11
C GLU A 174 36.38 28.01 -32.90
N TRP A 175 36.44 27.77 -34.21
CA TRP A 175 35.25 27.65 -35.06
C TRP A 175 34.42 26.40 -34.75
N GLU A 176 35.07 25.32 -34.31
CA GLU A 176 34.37 24.12 -33.87
C GLU A 176 33.60 24.37 -32.57
N ARG A 177 34.18 25.10 -31.61
CA ARG A 177 33.53 25.53 -30.37
C ARG A 177 32.35 26.47 -30.64
N ILE A 178 32.54 27.48 -31.48
CA ILE A 178 31.47 28.42 -31.88
C ILE A 178 30.32 27.67 -32.55
N ALA A 179 30.63 26.72 -33.45
CA ALA A 179 29.62 25.92 -34.11
C ALA A 179 28.86 25.00 -33.14
N LYS A 180 29.53 24.37 -32.15
CA LYS A 180 28.85 23.55 -31.12
C LYS A 180 27.79 24.34 -30.34
N LEU A 181 28.05 25.62 -30.08
CA LEU A 181 27.12 26.52 -29.40
C LEU A 181 26.02 27.09 -30.32
N CYS A 182 26.17 26.94 -31.64
CA CYS A 182 25.20 27.41 -32.62
C CYS A 182 24.13 26.36 -32.91
N GLU A 183 22.86 26.76 -32.82
CA GLU A 183 21.74 25.88 -33.12
C GLU A 183 21.48 25.81 -34.64
N PHE A 184 21.77 24.66 -35.26
CA PHE A 184 21.59 24.44 -36.70
C PHE A 184 20.24 23.85 -37.09
N ASN A 185 19.40 23.48 -36.12
CA ASN A 185 18.09 22.91 -36.42
C ASN A 185 17.13 24.02 -36.90
N PRO A 186 16.58 23.92 -38.13
CA PRO A 186 15.67 24.94 -38.66
C PRO A 186 14.33 25.01 -37.91
N LYS A 187 13.93 23.95 -37.19
CA LYS A 187 12.63 23.87 -36.49
C LYS A 187 12.66 24.44 -35.06
N SER A 188 13.84 24.58 -34.45
CA SER A 188 13.96 25.11 -33.08
C SER A 188 14.21 26.62 -33.03
N SER A 189 14.40 27.26 -34.19
CA SER A 189 14.67 28.69 -34.26
C SER A 189 13.42 29.52 -33.94
N ARG A 190 13.34 30.06 -32.72
CA ARG A 190 12.27 30.99 -32.28
C ARG A 190 12.63 32.47 -32.52
N THR A 191 13.66 32.74 -33.31
CA THR A 191 14.18 34.11 -33.53
C THR A 191 13.38 34.84 -34.61
N SER A 192 13.01 36.09 -34.36
CA SER A 192 12.29 36.93 -35.35
C SER A 192 13.16 37.40 -36.53
N LYS A 193 14.49 37.27 -36.42
CA LYS A 193 15.45 37.61 -37.47
C LYS A 193 15.91 36.34 -38.18
N ASP A 194 16.10 36.44 -39.50
CA ASP A 194 16.71 35.35 -40.28
C ASP A 194 18.22 35.30 -40.02
N VAL A 195 18.63 34.24 -39.32
CA VAL A 195 20.03 33.94 -38.99
C VAL A 195 20.64 32.85 -39.88
N SER A 196 19.93 32.43 -40.94
CA SER A 196 20.36 31.33 -41.83
C SER A 196 21.71 31.60 -42.48
N ARG A 197 21.92 32.84 -42.97
CA ARG A 197 23.20 33.25 -43.56
C ARG A 197 24.35 33.20 -42.55
N MET A 198 24.12 33.67 -41.32
CA MET A 198 25.11 33.64 -40.24
C MET A 198 25.47 32.20 -39.87
N ARG A 199 24.46 31.32 -39.72
CA ARG A 199 24.67 29.89 -39.46
C ARG A 199 25.47 29.23 -40.58
N SER A 200 25.16 29.53 -41.84
CA SER A 200 25.91 29.00 -42.99
C SER A 200 27.38 29.43 -42.97
N ILE A 201 27.67 30.69 -42.62
CA ILE A 201 29.05 31.19 -42.52
C ILE A 201 29.81 30.48 -41.38
N ILE A 202 29.19 30.31 -40.21
CA ILE A 202 29.80 29.63 -39.06
C ILE A 202 30.11 28.16 -39.41
N LEU A 203 29.20 27.47 -40.13
CA LEU A 203 29.41 26.10 -40.56
C LEU A 203 30.57 25.99 -41.57
N GLN A 204 30.67 26.95 -42.50
CA GLN A 204 31.78 27.01 -43.45
C GLN A 204 33.12 27.21 -42.73
N LEU A 205 33.17 28.11 -41.74
CA LEU A 205 34.39 28.37 -40.97
C LEU A 205 34.80 27.17 -40.09
N LYS A 206 33.85 26.33 -39.68
CA LYS A 206 34.15 25.02 -39.07
C LYS A 206 34.78 24.03 -40.06
N GLN A 207 34.27 23.97 -41.30
CA GLN A 207 34.74 23.01 -42.31
C GLN A 207 36.07 23.42 -42.95
N THR A 208 36.26 24.72 -43.15
CA THR A 208 37.47 25.32 -43.73
C THR A 208 37.95 26.45 -42.81
N PRO A 209 38.73 26.13 -41.75
CA PRO A 209 39.25 27.16 -40.87
C PRO A 209 40.21 28.08 -41.65
N PRO A 210 40.15 29.40 -41.43
CA PRO A 210 41.06 30.33 -42.07
C PRO A 210 42.50 30.04 -41.64
N THR A 211 43.45 30.10 -42.58
CA THR A 211 44.87 29.99 -42.27
C THR A 211 45.26 31.10 -41.28
N PRO A 212 46.00 30.79 -40.20
CA PRO A 212 46.38 31.80 -39.22
C PRO A 212 47.16 32.92 -39.93
N ILE A 213 46.64 34.14 -39.83
CA ILE A 213 47.28 35.33 -40.38
C ILE A 213 48.36 35.75 -39.38
N ASN A 214 49.59 35.33 -39.66
CA ASN A 214 50.86 35.61 -38.97
C ASN A 214 51.26 34.64 -37.83
N ALA A 215 52.41 33.99 -38.04
CA ALA A 215 53.40 33.74 -37.00
C ALA A 215 54.50 34.81 -37.15
#